data_AF-A0A375FWQ5-F1
#
_entry.id   AF-A0A375FWQ5-F1
#
_cell.length_a   1.000
_cell.length_b   1.000
_cell.length_c   1.000
_cell.angle_alpha   90.00
_cell.angle_beta   90.00
_cell.angle_gamma   90.00
#
_symmetry.space_group_name_H-M   'P 1'
#
loop_
_entity.id
_entity.type
_entity.pdbx_description
1 polymer ?
#
loop_
_entity_poly.entity_id
_entity_poly.type
_entity_poly.pdbx_seq_one_letter_code
_entity_poly.pdbx_strand_id
1 'polypeptide(L)'
;MTYSLSRADVDSITDGDVKCSTMKLLPGWDDIPVDFRNGNLYTRLAEARLLDYQLPGISIAFLPEFDDAAACEAIDRCITAHLNAFAPRHQHRIAGVGYMISKVCTVTCVGVENANAGHHA
;
A
#
# COMPACT_ATOMS: atom_id res chain seq x y z
N MET A 1 11.50 9.41 -13.77
CA MET A 1 12.65 9.07 -12.90
C MET A 1 12.35 7.72 -12.27
N THR A 2 13.34 6.99 -11.74
CA THR A 2 13.01 5.81 -10.91
C THR A 2 12.65 6.32 -9.53
N TYR A 3 11.36 6.33 -9.19
CA TYR A 3 10.92 6.57 -7.82
C TYR A 3 11.55 5.53 -6.87
N SER A 4 12.27 6.04 -5.87
CA SER A 4 12.93 5.27 -4.82
C SER A 4 12.52 5.84 -3.46
N LEU A 5 12.39 4.96 -2.48
CA LEU A 5 11.92 5.31 -1.15
C LEU A 5 12.87 4.67 -0.14
N SER A 6 13.30 5.44 0.86
CA SER A 6 14.21 4.96 1.91
C SER A 6 13.49 4.81 3.23
N ARG A 7 14.03 4.01 4.16
CA ARG A 7 13.43 3.86 5.50
C ARG A 7 13.29 5.18 6.26
N ALA A 8 14.26 6.07 6.10
CA ALA A 8 14.25 7.42 6.67
C ALA A 8 13.13 8.31 6.10
N ASP A 9 12.73 8.09 4.84
CA ASP A 9 11.62 8.82 4.23
C ASP A 9 10.29 8.42 4.88
N VAL A 10 10.04 7.11 5.02
CA VAL A 10 8.84 6.60 5.70
C VAL A 10 8.76 7.09 7.15
N ASP A 11 9.90 7.14 7.84
CA ASP A 11 10.00 7.61 9.23
C ASP A 11 9.80 9.13 9.36
N SER A 12 10.08 9.90 8.30
CA SER A 12 9.87 11.35 8.26
C SER A 12 8.39 11.77 8.26
N ILE A 13 7.46 10.81 8.15
CA ILE A 13 6.02 11.07 8.26
C ILE A 13 5.65 11.25 9.73
N THR A 14 5.25 12.47 10.07
CA THR A 14 4.86 12.82 11.45
C THR A 14 3.37 12.57 11.70
N ASP A 15 2.95 12.54 12.97
CA ASP A 15 1.53 12.44 13.32
C ASP A 15 0.72 13.65 12.81
N GLY A 16 1.38 14.79 12.60
CA GLY A 16 0.79 15.97 11.97
C GLY A 16 0.45 15.73 10.51
N ASP A 17 1.33 15.07 9.76
CA ASP A 17 1.08 14.62 8.39
C ASP A 17 -0.09 13.63 8.34
N VAL A 18 -0.18 12.73 9.33
CA VAL A 18 -1.29 11.77 9.42
C VAL A 18 -2.63 12.50 9.57
N LYS A 19 -2.69 13.51 10.45
CA LYS A 19 -3.93 14.25 10.74
C LYS A 19 -4.34 15.22 9.62
N CYS A 20 -3.38 15.91 9.01
CA CYS A 20 -3.66 16.88 7.94
C CYS A 20 -3.80 16.21 6.56
N SER A 21 -3.33 14.96 6.48
CA SER A 21 -3.01 14.25 5.27
C SER A 21 -1.93 14.90 4.44
N THR A 22 -1.05 14.06 3.89
CA THR A 22 0.13 14.52 3.17
C THR A 22 0.18 13.95 1.77
N MET A 23 0.85 14.67 0.88
CA MET A 23 1.27 14.16 -0.44
C MET A 23 2.80 14.03 -0.51
N LYS A 24 3.49 14.22 0.61
CA LYS A 24 4.93 14.09 0.72
C LYS A 24 5.30 12.65 0.40
N LEU A 25 6.38 12.43 -0.36
CA LEU A 25 6.79 11.11 -0.85
C LEU A 25 5.89 10.47 -1.89
N LEU A 26 4.70 10.99 -2.25
CA LEU A 26 3.94 10.38 -3.34
C LEU A 26 4.62 10.66 -4.69
N PRO A 27 4.76 9.64 -5.56
CA PRO A 27 5.18 9.84 -6.93
C PRO A 27 4.15 10.70 -7.67
N GLY A 28 4.61 11.54 -8.60
CA GLY A 28 3.70 12.27 -9.49
C GLY A 28 3.00 11.31 -10.47
N TRP A 29 1.79 11.64 -10.89
CA TRP A 29 0.94 10.79 -11.76
C TRP A 29 1.66 10.19 -12.99
N ASP A 30 2.52 10.99 -13.62
CA ASP A 30 3.27 10.58 -14.81
C ASP A 30 4.38 9.57 -14.51
N ASP A 31 4.93 9.61 -13.29
CA ASP A 31 5.97 8.69 -12.80
C ASP A 31 5.38 7.35 -12.33
N ILE A 32 4.06 7.28 -12.15
CA ILE A 32 3.36 6.06 -11.75
C ILE A 32 3.21 5.12 -12.97
N PRO A 33 3.67 3.86 -12.87
CA PRO A 33 3.50 2.89 -13.95
C PRO A 33 2.01 2.70 -14.28
N VAL A 34 1.71 2.48 -15.56
CA VAL A 34 0.32 2.32 -16.04
C VAL A 34 -0.45 1.20 -15.32
N ASP A 35 0.25 0.16 -14.89
CA ASP A 35 -0.31 -0.96 -14.13
C ASP A 35 -0.95 -0.50 -12.80
N PHE A 36 -0.27 0.38 -12.06
CA PHE A 36 -0.80 0.97 -10.83
C PHE A 36 -1.90 2.00 -11.12
N ARG A 37 -1.86 2.67 -12.28
CA ARG A 37 -2.94 3.62 -12.68
C ARG A 37 -4.23 2.90 -13.05
N ASN A 38 -4.14 1.74 -13.70
CA ASN A 38 -5.29 0.90 -14.04
C ASN A 38 -5.83 0.13 -12.83
N GLY A 39 -4.99 -0.17 -11.86
CA GLY A 39 -5.34 -0.87 -10.64
C GLY A 39 -4.77 -2.30 -10.63
N ASN A 40 -3.95 -2.56 -9.62
CA ASN A 40 -3.30 -3.84 -9.35
C ASN A 40 -3.46 -4.27 -7.88
N LEU A 41 -2.79 -5.36 -7.49
CA LEU A 41 -2.89 -5.91 -6.13
C LEU A 41 -2.50 -4.90 -5.05
N TYR A 42 -1.47 -4.08 -5.29
CA TYR A 42 -1.03 -3.05 -4.36
C TYR A 42 -2.05 -1.92 -4.21
N THR A 43 -2.65 -1.48 -5.32
CA THR A 43 -3.73 -0.48 -5.26
C THR A 43 -4.97 -1.00 -4.57
N ARG A 44 -5.28 -2.31 -4.71
CA ARG A 44 -6.37 -2.95 -3.97
C ARG A 44 -6.07 -3.04 -2.50
N LEU A 45 -4.83 -3.33 -2.11
CA LEU A 45 -4.41 -3.28 -0.71
C LEU A 45 -4.57 -1.87 -0.13
N ALA A 46 -4.14 -0.83 -0.87
CA ALA A 46 -4.33 0.56 -0.45
C ALA A 46 -5.81 0.94 -0.32
N GLU A 47 -6.65 0.52 -1.27
CA GLU A 47 -8.10 0.71 -1.21
C GLU A 47 -8.74 -0.04 -0.03
N ALA A 48 -8.28 -1.26 0.24
CA ALA A 48 -8.74 -2.06 1.36
C ALA A 48 -8.42 -1.44 2.70
N ARG A 49 -7.22 -0.86 2.83
CA ARG A 49 -6.86 -0.08 4.01
C ARG A 49 -7.69 1.19 4.14
N LEU A 50 -7.98 1.87 3.03
CA LEU A 50 -8.82 3.08 3.00
C LEU A 50 -10.26 2.78 3.46
N LEU A 51 -10.82 1.69 2.93
CA LEU A 51 -12.20 1.27 3.18
C LEU A 51 -12.32 0.36 4.42
N ASP A 52 -11.23 0.17 5.16
CA ASP A 52 -11.13 -0.66 6.36
C ASP A 52 -11.70 -2.08 6.17
N TYR A 53 -11.33 -2.74 5.05
CA TYR A 53 -11.66 -4.15 4.81
C TYR A 53 -10.40 -5.00 4.60
N GLN A 54 -10.52 -6.30 4.86
CA GLN A 54 -9.43 -7.25 4.68
C GLN A 54 -9.44 -7.81 3.25
N LEU A 55 -8.30 -7.76 2.54
CA LEU A 55 -8.15 -8.54 1.31
C LEU A 55 -7.89 -10.02 1.67
N PRO A 56 -8.78 -10.96 1.32
CA PRO A 56 -8.49 -12.38 1.50
C PRO A 56 -7.47 -12.86 0.45
N GLY A 57 -6.64 -13.83 0.82
CA GLY A 57 -5.72 -14.49 -0.12
C GLY A 57 -4.53 -13.63 -0.56
N ILE A 58 -4.08 -12.69 0.27
CA ILE A 58 -2.84 -11.96 0.03
C ILE A 58 -1.85 -12.19 1.17
N SER A 59 -0.57 -12.23 0.83
CA SER A 59 0.54 -12.23 1.78
C SER A 59 1.43 -11.04 1.48
N ILE A 60 1.90 -10.39 2.53
CA ILE A 60 2.76 -9.22 2.47
C ILE A 60 4.10 -9.63 3.08
N ALA A 61 5.18 -9.47 2.31
CA ALA A 61 6.54 -9.69 2.78
C ALA A 61 7.32 -8.37 2.65
N PHE A 62 7.87 -7.89 3.76
CA PHE A 62 8.71 -6.69 3.76
C PHE A 62 10.03 -6.97 3.03
N LEU A 63 10.55 -5.96 2.35
CA LEU A 63 11.90 -6.03 1.78
C LEU A 63 12.92 -5.97 2.92
N PRO A 64 14.12 -6.56 2.78
CA PRO A 64 15.13 -6.60 3.85
C PRO A 64 15.59 -5.20 4.31
N GLU A 65 15.50 -4.19 3.44
CA GLU A 65 15.77 -2.78 3.79
C GLU A 65 14.69 -2.15 4.70
N PHE A 66 13.58 -2.86 4.87
CA PHE A 66 12.41 -2.48 5.66
C PHE A 66 11.95 -3.65 6.56
N ASP A 67 12.80 -4.64 6.85
CA ASP A 67 12.48 -5.78 7.73
C ASP A 67 12.76 -5.42 9.20
N ASP A 68 12.20 -4.30 9.65
CA ASP A 68 12.32 -3.84 11.03
C ASP A 68 11.01 -4.09 11.78
N ALA A 69 11.09 -4.33 13.10
CA ALA A 69 9.90 -4.44 13.95
C ALA A 69 8.99 -3.20 13.87
N ALA A 70 9.56 -2.02 13.57
CA ALA A 70 8.83 -0.77 13.39
C ALA A 70 8.32 -0.54 11.95
N ALA A 71 8.69 -1.37 10.97
CA ALA A 71 8.35 -1.15 9.58
C ALA A 71 6.85 -1.35 9.29
N CYS A 72 6.23 -2.34 9.93
CA CYS A 72 4.78 -2.53 9.88
C CYS A 72 4.03 -1.29 10.35
N GLU A 73 4.43 -0.72 11.49
CA GLU A 73 3.77 0.46 12.06
C GLU A 73 4.04 1.72 11.22
N ALA A 74 5.27 1.87 10.71
CA ALA A 74 5.65 3.00 9.88
C ALA A 74 4.94 3.00 8.52
N ILE A 75 4.82 1.85 7.86
CA ILE A 75 4.08 1.76 6.61
C ILE A 75 2.59 1.99 6.84
N ASP A 76 2.01 1.45 7.92
CA ASP A 76 0.60 1.65 8.24
C ASP A 76 0.29 3.14 8.51
N ARG A 77 1.16 3.79 9.29
CA ARG A 77 1.11 5.25 9.53
C ARG A 77 1.23 6.02 8.22
N CYS A 78 2.17 5.63 7.36
CA CYS A 78 2.38 6.28 6.07
C CYS A 78 1.15 6.14 5.17
N ILE A 79 0.63 4.92 4.98
CA ILE A 79 -0.58 4.65 4.20
C ILE A 79 -1.75 5.48 4.73
N THR A 80 -1.97 5.47 6.05
CA THR A 80 -3.01 6.25 6.71
C THR A 80 -2.85 7.75 6.45
N ALA A 81 -1.63 8.30 6.56
CA ALA A 81 -1.39 9.72 6.32
C ALA A 81 -1.73 10.18 4.89
N HIS A 82 -1.62 9.30 3.91
CA HIS A 82 -1.96 9.64 2.52
C HIS A 82 -3.45 9.47 2.21
N LEU A 83 -4.09 8.53 2.90
CA LEU A 83 -5.46 8.10 2.67
C LEU A 83 -6.49 8.82 3.55
N ASN A 84 -6.09 9.39 4.69
CA ASN A 84 -7.00 10.01 5.68
C ASN A 84 -7.82 11.19 5.11
N ALA A 85 -7.26 12.02 4.21
CA ALA A 85 -8.01 13.09 3.55
C ALA A 85 -8.76 12.50 2.36
N PHE A 86 -9.95 11.99 2.63
CA PHE A 86 -10.93 11.58 1.63
C PHE A 86 -11.34 12.80 0.77
N ALA A 87 -10.56 13.09 -0.28
CA ALA A 87 -10.77 14.21 -1.20
C ALA A 87 -11.05 13.67 -2.62
N PRO A 88 -11.81 14.40 -3.47
CA PRO A 88 -12.42 13.91 -4.72
C PRO A 88 -11.48 13.52 -5.90
N ARG A 89 -10.27 13.01 -5.63
CA ARG A 89 -9.30 12.48 -6.60
C ARG A 89 -8.60 11.21 -6.08
N HIS A 90 -9.40 10.24 -5.64
CA HIS A 90 -8.93 8.99 -5.04
C HIS A 90 -7.97 8.20 -5.94
N GLN A 91 -8.24 8.16 -7.26
CA GLN A 91 -7.50 7.29 -8.18
C GLN A 91 -6.00 7.59 -8.25
N HIS A 92 -5.61 8.87 -8.26
CA HIS A 92 -4.19 9.25 -8.25
C HIS A 92 -3.52 8.87 -6.93
N ARG A 93 -4.19 9.10 -5.80
CA ARG A 93 -3.61 8.74 -4.49
C ARG A 93 -3.48 7.24 -4.33
N ILE A 94 -4.52 6.47 -4.66
CA ILE A 94 -4.48 5.01 -4.55
C ILE A 94 -3.39 4.43 -5.46
N ALA A 95 -3.25 4.93 -6.70
CA ALA A 95 -2.18 4.50 -7.59
C ALA A 95 -0.79 4.84 -7.02
N GLY A 96 -0.61 6.03 -6.45
CA GLY A 96 0.65 6.47 -5.85
C GLY A 96 1.00 5.68 -4.58
N VAL A 97 0.03 5.46 -3.70
CA VAL A 97 0.18 4.64 -2.49
C VAL A 97 0.45 3.19 -2.87
N GLY A 98 -0.24 2.64 -3.86
CA GLY A 98 0.05 1.29 -4.36
C GLY A 98 1.49 1.16 -4.85
N TYR A 99 1.97 2.14 -5.63
CA TYR A 99 3.35 2.12 -6.11
C TYR A 99 4.36 2.29 -4.97
N MET A 100 4.06 3.15 -4.00
CA MET A 100 4.83 3.32 -2.76
C MET A 100 4.96 2.01 -1.99
N ILE A 101 3.85 1.29 -1.77
CA ILE A 101 3.86 -0.01 -1.06
C ILE A 101 4.77 -0.99 -1.79
N SER A 102 4.74 -1.04 -3.13
CA SER A 102 5.60 -1.94 -3.91
C SER A 102 7.12 -1.69 -3.72
N LYS A 103 7.51 -0.52 -3.20
CA LYS A 103 8.91 -0.19 -2.88
C LYS A 103 9.31 -0.58 -1.46
N VAL A 104 8.36 -0.92 -0.60
CA VAL A 104 8.58 -1.25 0.82
C VAL A 104 8.31 -2.72 1.09
N CYS A 105 7.26 -3.27 0.45
CA CYS A 105 6.81 -4.64 0.62
C CYS A 105 6.49 -5.27 -0.73
N THR A 106 6.65 -6.58 -0.80
CA THR A 106 6.11 -7.41 -1.88
C THR A 106 4.78 -7.99 -1.45
N VAL A 107 3.74 -7.78 -2.27
CA VAL A 107 2.42 -8.40 -2.04
C VAL A 107 2.25 -9.54 -3.04
N THR A 108 1.99 -10.73 -2.55
CA THR A 108 1.69 -11.92 -3.35
C THR A 108 0.28 -12.40 -3.08
N CYS A 109 -0.39 -12.88 -4.12
CA CYS A 109 -1.63 -13.60 -3.96
C CYS A 109 -1.29 -15.01 -3.46
N VAL A 110 -1.71 -15.34 -2.25
CA VAL A 110 -1.69 -16.73 -1.77
C VAL A 110 -3.01 -17.30 -2.24
N GLY A 111 -2.95 -18.10 -3.30
CA GLY A 111 -4.14 -18.74 -3.84
C GLY A 111 -4.92 -19.38 -2.70
N VAL A 112 -6.19 -19.01 -2.55
CA VAL A 112 -7.13 -19.86 -1.84
C VAL A 112 -7.30 -21.08 -2.75
N GLU A 113 -6.38 -22.03 -2.65
CA GLU A 113 -6.59 -23.36 -3.18
C GLU A 113 -7.84 -23.87 -2.48
N ASN A 114 -8.90 -24.05 -3.28
CA ASN A 114 -10.23 -24.41 -2.82
C ASN A 114 -10.18 -25.68 -1.96
N ALA A 115 -10.24 -25.53 -0.64
CA ALA A 115 -10.56 -26.63 0.27
C ALA A 115 -12.08 -26.89 0.26
N ASN A 116 -12.61 -27.27 -0.90
CA ASN A 116 -13.90 -27.97 -0.98
C ASN A 116 -13.73 -29.20 -1.86
N ALA A 117 -12.92 -30.14 -1.36
CA ALA A 117 -12.94 -31.52 -1.79
C ALA A 117 -13.85 -32.30 -0.83
N GLY A 118 -15.03 -32.67 -1.31
CA GLY A 118 -15.77 -33.84 -0.81
C GLY A 118 -16.85 -33.57 0.24
N HIS A 119 -18.00 -33.05 -0.18
CA HIS A 119 -19.28 -33.49 0.40
C HIS A 119 -19.94 -34.46 -0.58
N HIS A 120 -19.55 -35.72 -0.48
CA HIS A 120 -20.25 -36.85 -1.07
C HIS A 120 -20.21 -37.99 -0.06
N ALA A 121 -21.25 -38.09 0.76
CA ALA A 121 -21.70 -39.30 1.42
C ALA A 121 -23.15 -39.09 1.87
#